data_AF-A0A166APX9-F1
#
_entry.id   AF-A0A166APX9-F1
#
_cell.length_a   1.000
_cell.length_b   1.000
_cell.length_c   1.000
_cell.angle_alpha   90.00
_cell.angle_beta   90.00
_cell.angle_gamma   90.00
#
_symmetry.space_group_name_H-M   'P 1'
#
loop_
_entity.id
_entity.type
_entity.pdbx_description
1 polymer ?
#
loop_
_entity_poly.entity_id
_entity_poly.type
_entity_poly.pdbx_seq_one_letter_code
_entity_poly.pdbx_strand_id
1 'polypeptide(L)' 'MATLGGARSLHLEHKISNLEVGKEADFVVLDLQATQLMRFRMEQATKLEEKLFLLMSLGDDRTVSETYI' A
#
# COMPACT_ATOMS: atom_id res chain seq x y z
N MET A 1 1.93 -3.23 10.10
CA MET A 1 2.52 -4.57 9.85
C MET A 1 2.17 -5.11 8.45
N ALA A 2 1.91 -4.26 7.44
CA ALA A 2 1.31 -4.72 6.18
C ALA A 2 2.30 -5.25 5.13
N THR A 3 3.59 -4.87 5.18
CA THR A 3 4.58 -5.23 4.15
C THR A 3 5.79 -5.93 4.78
N LEU A 4 6.91 -5.25 5.00
CA LEU A 4 8.16 -5.83 5.52
C LEU A 4 7.99 -6.54 6.88
N GLY A 5 7.08 -6.06 7.72
CA GLY A 5 6.76 -6.70 9.00
C GLY A 5 6.19 -8.11 8.82
N GLY A 6 5.30 -8.32 7.84
CA GLY A 6 4.72 -9.63 7.54
C GLY A 6 5.74 -10.58 6.91
N ALA A 7 6.55 -10.08 5.95
CA ALA A 7 7.58 -10.89 5.32
C ALA A 7 8.64 -11.40 6.32
N ARG A 8 9.05 -10.57 7.29
CA ARG A 8 9.96 -10.98 8.37
C ARG A 8 9.35 -12.06 9.27
N SER A 9 8.06 -11.96 9.60
CA SER A 9 7.39 -13.01 10.38
C SER A 9 7.33 -14.35 9.64
N LEU A 10 7.34 -14.32 8.31
CA LEU A 10 7.36 -15.51 7.45
C LEU A 10 8.76 -15.92 6.99
N HIS A 11 9.82 -15.23 7.41
CA HIS A 11 11.21 -15.44 6.96
C HIS A 11 11.39 -15.28 5.43
N LEU A 12 10.54 -14.48 4.78
CA LEU A 12 10.54 -14.22 3.33
C LEU A 12 11.08 -12.84 2.96
N GLU A 13 11.63 -12.08 3.92
CA GLU A 13 12.13 -10.72 3.72
C GLU A 13 13.29 -10.63 2.71
N HIS A 14 13.96 -11.75 2.43
CA HIS A 14 15.03 -11.85 1.44
C HIS A 14 14.50 -12.04 0.00
N LYS A 15 13.20 -12.31 -0.16
CA LYS A 15 12.55 -12.54 -1.47
C LYS A 15 11.50 -11.50 -1.84
N ILE A 16 10.67 -11.08 -0.89
CA ILE A 16 9.53 -10.18 -1.11
C ILE A 16 9.52 -9.02 -0.10
N SER A 17 8.62 -8.05 -0.30
CA SER A 17 8.23 -6.94 0.61
C SER A 17 8.82 -5.55 0.36
N ASN A 18 9.87 -5.41 -0.44
CA ASN A 18 10.37 -4.10 -0.85
C ASN A 18 10.84 -4.15 -2.31
N LEU A 19 11.10 -2.99 -2.88
CA LEU A 19 11.45 -2.84 -4.30
C LEU A 19 12.97 -2.82 -4.52
N GLU A 20 13.74 -3.54 -3.68
CA GLU A 20 15.19 -3.66 -3.85
C GLU A 20 15.52 -4.55 -5.05
N VAL A 21 16.62 -4.23 -5.74
CA VAL A 21 17.11 -5.02 -6.87
C VAL A 21 17.39 -6.46 -6.43
N GLY A 22 16.89 -7.44 -7.20
CA GLY A 22 17.08 -8.87 -6.94
C GLY A 22 15.95 -9.53 -6.14
N LYS A 23 14.94 -8.78 -5.69
CA LYS A 23 13.71 -9.33 -5.10
C LYS A 23 12.64 -9.59 -6.16
N GLU A 24 11.69 -10.48 -5.82
CA GLU A 24 10.51 -10.74 -6.64
C GLU A 24 9.66 -9.46 -6.74
N ALA A 25 9.13 -9.18 -7.93
CA ALA A 25 8.46 -7.93 -8.26
C ALA A 25 6.97 -7.95 -7.88
N ASP A 26 6.71 -8.37 -6.65
CA ASP A 26 5.37 -8.52 -6.10
C ASP A 26 4.93 -7.17 -5.49
N PHE A 27 4.09 -6.44 -6.22
CA PHE A 27 3.59 -5.15 -5.75
C PHE A 27 2.17 -4.86 -6.21
N VAL A 28 1.54 -3.92 -5.51
CA VAL A 28 0.20 -3.41 -5.82
C VAL A 28 0.29 -1.94 -6.20
N VAL A 29 -0.49 -1.55 -7.19
CA VAL A 29 -0.70 -0.14 -7.56
C VAL A 29 -1.98 0.32 -6.86
N LEU A 30 -1.90 1.39 -6.08
CA LEU A 30 -3.04 1.91 -5.31
C LEU A 30 -3.58 3.20 -5.90
N ASP A 31 -4.90 3.28 -6.11
CA ASP A 31 -5.60 4.52 -6.41
C ASP A 31 -6.02 5.23 -5.11
N LEU A 32 -5.32 6.31 -4.77
CA LEU A 32 -5.59 7.14 -3.59
C LEU A 32 -6.89 7.95 -3.68
N GLN A 33 -7.62 7.86 -4.81
CA GLN A 33 -8.84 8.59 -5.08
C GLN A 33 -9.99 7.65 -5.53
N ALA A 34 -9.90 6.37 -5.17
CA ALA A 34 -10.83 5.30 -5.57
C ALA A 34 -12.31 5.55 -5.21
N THR A 35 -12.57 6.39 -4.19
CA THR A 35 -13.94 6.81 -3.82
C THR A 35 -14.02 8.33 -3.65
N GLN A 36 -15.23 8.90 -3.77
CA GLN A 36 -15.44 10.34 -3.54
C GLN A 36 -15.00 10.80 -2.15
N LEU A 37 -15.32 10.02 -1.10
CA LEU A 37 -14.93 10.34 0.27
C LEU A 37 -13.40 10.29 0.44
N MET A 38 -12.76 9.26 -0.13
CA MET A 38 -11.30 9.12 -0.07
C MET A 38 -10.61 10.29 -0.78
N ARG A 39 -11.06 10.64 -1.99
CA ARG A 39 -10.56 11.80 -2.76
C ARG A 39 -10.64 13.09 -1.94
N PHE A 40 -11.82 13.39 -1.38
CA PHE A 40 -12.04 14.59 -0.58
C PHE A 40 -11.13 14.65 0.67
N ARG A 41 -10.93 13.52 1.35
CA ARG A 41 -10.05 13.47 2.53
C ARG A 41 -8.56 13.52 2.14
N MET A 42 -8.19 12.90 1.03
CA MET A 42 -6.80 12.84 0.56
C MET A 42 -6.29 14.22 0.12
N GLU A 43 -7.16 15.10 -0.38
CA GLU A 43 -6.84 16.51 -0.69
C GLU A 43 -6.37 17.31 0.55
N GLN A 44 -6.81 16.91 1.74
CA GLN A 44 -6.44 17.57 3.00
C GLN A 44 -5.22 16.92 3.67
N ALA A 45 -4.83 15.71 3.25
CA ALA A 45 -3.68 14.99 3.79
C ALA A 45 -2.38 15.47 3.13
N THR A 46 -1.59 16.23 3.89
CA THR A 46 -0.33 16.82 3.40
C THR A 46 0.87 15.97 3.75
N LYS A 47 0.78 15.18 4.82
CA LYS A 47 1.86 14.31 5.30
C LYS A 47 1.65 12.85 4.89
N LEU A 48 2.73 12.10 4.80
CA LEU A 48 2.68 10.69 4.42
C LEU A 48 1.88 9.87 5.44
N GLU A 49 2.07 10.13 6.74
CA GLU A 49 1.39 9.40 7.81
C GLU A 49 -0.14 9.60 7.75
N GLU A 50 -0.57 10.80 7.39
CA GLU A 50 -1.99 11.13 7.19
C GLU A 50 -2.57 10.33 6.01
N LYS A 51 -1.84 10.27 4.89
CA LYS A 51 -2.24 9.50 3.70
C LYS A 51 -2.32 8.00 4.00
N LEU A 52 -1.33 7.46 4.72
CA LEU A 52 -1.32 6.06 5.15
C LEU A 52 -2.47 5.75 6.11
N PHE A 53 -2.79 6.67 7.02
CA PHE A 53 -3.94 6.53 7.92
C PHE A 53 -5.27 6.52 7.16
N LEU A 54 -5.43 7.40 6.16
CA LEU A 54 -6.62 7.40 5.29
C LEU A 54 -6.74 6.12 4.48
N LEU A 55 -5.65 5.60 3.92
CA LEU A 55 -5.64 4.31 3.22
C LEU A 55 -6.10 3.17 4.13
N MET A 56 -5.61 3.12 5.37
CA MET A 56 -5.98 2.08 6.33
C MET A 56 -7.44 2.19 6.79
N SER A 57 -7.97 3.42 6.89
CA SER A 57 -9.30 3.66 7.47
C SER A 57 -10.43 3.65 6.43
N LEU A 58 -10.14 4.06 5.19
CA LEU A 58 -11.13 4.25 4.13
C LEU A 58 -10.90 3.35 2.91
N GLY A 59 -9.75 2.68 2.83
CA GLY A 59 -9.42 1.81 1.71
C GLY A 59 -10.23 0.52 1.73
N ASP A 60 -10.70 0.12 0.55
CA ASP A 60 -11.26 -1.19 0.26
C ASP A 60 -10.69 -1.75 -1.05
N ASP A 61 -11.28 -2.81 -1.60
CA ASP A 61 -10.83 -3.48 -2.83
C ASP A 61 -10.67 -2.54 -4.01
N ARG A 62 -11.49 -1.48 -4.11
CA ARG A 62 -11.42 -0.48 -5.20
C ARG A 62 -10.14 0.35 -5.14
N THR A 63 -9.46 0.36 -3.99
CA THR A 63 -8.17 1.04 -3.82
C THR A 63 -7.06 0.33 -4.58
N VAL A 64 -7.20 -0.97 -4.86
CA VAL A 64 -6.21 -1.74 -5.63
C VAL A 64 -6.52 -1.58 -7.12
N SER A 65 -5.70 -0.79 -7.82
CA SER A 65 -5.84 -0.57 -9.25
C SER A 65 -5.28 -1.75 -10.05
N GLU A 66 -4.11 -2.24 -9.67
CA GLU A 66 -3.41 -3.34 -10.34
C GLU A 66 -2.60 -4.16 -9.34
N THR A 67 -2.42 -5.44 -9.63
CA THR A 67 -1.62 -6.38 -8.85
C THR A 67 -0.64 -7.08 -9.77
N TYR A 68 0.64 -7.06 -9.40
CA TYR A 68 1.72 -7.74 -10.11
C TYR A 68 2.28 -8.85 -9.21
N ILE A 69 2.49 -10.03 -9.80
CA ILE A 69 3.04 -11.25 -9.20
C ILE A 69 4.06 -11.81 -10.19
#